data_AF-A0A6M0AJ00-F1
#
_entry.id   AF-A0A6M0AJ00-F1
#
_cell.length_a   1.000
_cell.length_b   1.000
_cell.length_c   1.000
_cell.angle_alpha   90.00
_cell.angle_beta   90.00
_cell.angle_gamma   90.00
#
_symmetry.space_group_name_H-M   'P 1'
#
loop_
_entity.id
_entity.type
_entity.pdbx_description
1 polymer ?
#
loop_
_entity_poly.entity_id
_entity_poly.type
_entity_poly.pdbx_seq_one_letter_code
_entity_poly.pdbx_strand_id
1 'polypeptide(L)' 'MFKGIIVRHCVQADRYSSLLTVDLKDAAYKLTTQRKSAVFRDMTDKDIIDKVIKTGGGGLKFKSTAVTKPKH' A
#
# COMPACT_ATOMS: atom_id res chain seq x y z
N MET A 1 3.16 4.24 18.98
CA MET A 1 2.72 2.88 18.61
C MET A 1 2.53 2.80 17.11
N PHE A 2 3.05 1.77 16.44
CA PHE A 2 2.95 1.60 14.99
C PHE A 2 1.64 0.91 14.60
N LYS A 3 0.97 1.39 13.55
CA LYS A 3 -0.24 0.78 12.97
C LYS A 3 0.06 0.40 11.52
N GLY A 4 -0.06 -0.88 11.20
CA GLY A 4 0.25 -1.39 9.88
C GLY A 4 -0.43 -2.72 9.60
N ILE A 5 -0.06 -3.34 8.49
CA ILE A 5 -0.46 -4.69 8.10
C ILE A 5 0.64 -5.68 8.45
N ILE A 6 0.27 -6.89 8.84
CA ILE A 6 1.22 -8.00 9.02
C ILE A 6 1.62 -8.50 7.63
N VAL A 7 2.92 -8.55 7.35
CA VAL A 7 3.43 -9.00 6.05
C VAL A 7 4.17 -10.33 6.13
N ARG A 8 4.65 -10.69 7.31
CA ARG A 8 5.34 -11.95 7.56
C ARG A 8 5.16 -12.35 9.01
N HIS A 9 4.97 -13.65 9.21
CA HIS A 9 5.08 -14.28 10.51
C HIS A 9 6.10 -15.42 10.40
N CYS A 10 6.96 -15.54 11.40
CA CYS A 10 7.97 -16.60 11.45
C CYS A 10 7.98 -17.19 12.84
N VAL A 11 7.79 -18.50 12.93
CA VAL A 11 7.92 -19.26 14.17
C VAL A 11 9.25 -20.00 14.10
N GLN A 12 10.07 -19.79 15.11
CA GLN A 12 11.29 -20.53 15.34
C GLN A 12 11.13 -21.26 16.67
N ALA A 13 11.42 -22.55 16.69
CA ALA A 13 11.42 -23.35 17.90
C ALA A 13 12.79 -24.00 18.05
N ASP A 14 13.35 -23.90 19.24
CA ASP A 14 14.56 -24.61 19.63
C ASP A 14 14.25 -25.56 20.80
N ARG A 15 15.28 -26.21 21.35
CA ARG A 15 15.13 -27.18 22.44
C ARG A 15 14.54 -26.58 23.72
N TYR A 16 14.62 -25.26 23.90
CA TYR A 16 14.33 -24.58 25.15
C TYR A 16 13.16 -23.59 25.05
N SER A 17 12.82 -23.10 23.86
CA SER A 17 11.82 -22.07 23.67
C SER A 17 11.26 -22.00 22.24
N SER A 18 10.17 -21.24 22.11
CA SER A 18 9.57 -20.88 20.83
C SER A 18 9.48 -19.37 20.71
N LEU A 19 9.94 -18.83 19.58
CA LEU A 19 9.92 -17.42 19.24
C LEU A 19 9.02 -17.19 18.03
N LEU A 20 8.03 -16.31 18.18
CA LEU A 20 7.21 -15.79 17.08
C LEU A 20 7.67 -14.38 16.73
N THR A 21 8.16 -14.19 15.50
CA THR A 21 8.45 -12.87 14.94
C THR A 21 7.33 -12.48 13.98
N VAL A 22 6.79 -11.27 14.15
CA VAL A 22 5.77 -10.68 13.27
C VAL A 22 6.32 -9.39 12.68
N ASP A 23 6.46 -9.37 11.35
CA ASP A 23 6.90 -8.19 10.63
C ASP A 23 5.66 -7.41 10.17
N LEU A 24 5.60 -6.12 10.54
CA LEU A 24 4.54 -5.21 10.12
C LEU A 24 5.09 -4.16 9.13
N LYS A 25 4.28 -3.79 8.14
CA LYS A 25 4.55 -2.69 7.21
C LYS A 25 3.37 -1.75 7.12
N ASP A 26 3.60 -0.56 6.59
CA ASP A 26 2.52 0.40 6.34
C ASP A 26 1.50 -0.14 5.31
N ALA A 27 0.25 0.33 5.38
CA ALA A 27 -0.80 -0.06 4.45
C ALA A 27 -0.45 0.24 2.97
N ALA A 28 0.38 1.26 2.72
CA ALA A 28 0.92 1.58 1.40
C ALA A 28 1.74 0.45 0.78
N TYR A 29 2.25 -0.51 1.58
CA TYR A 29 2.96 -1.67 1.07
C TYR A 29 2.12 -2.51 0.08
N LYS A 30 0.78 -2.51 0.20
CA LYS A 30 -0.07 -3.22 -0.78
C LYS A 30 -0.01 -2.64 -2.19
N LEU A 31 0.38 -1.37 -2.33
CA LEU A 31 0.57 -0.74 -3.63
C LEU A 31 1.85 -1.20 -4.33
N THR A 32 2.79 -1.82 -3.62
CA THR A 32 4.10 -2.23 -4.16
C THR A 32 4.19 -3.72 -4.48
N THR A 33 3.18 -4.53 -4.12
CA THR A 33 3.25 -6.01 -4.25
C THR A 33 2.93 -6.54 -5.63
N GLN A 34 2.00 -5.90 -6.35
CA GLN A 34 1.57 -6.35 -7.67
C GLN A 34 1.78 -5.25 -8.71
N ARG A 35 2.39 -5.61 -9.85
CA ARG A 35 2.46 -4.74 -11.01
C ARG A 35 1.11 -4.78 -11.74
N LYS A 36 0.39 -3.67 -11.74
CA LYS A 36 -0.86 -3.49 -12.48
C LYS A 36 -0.69 -2.37 -13.50
N SER A 37 -1.06 -2.64 -14.75
CA SER A 37 -1.09 -1.63 -15.82
C SER A 37 -2.52 -1.18 -16.05
N ALA A 38 -2.72 0.12 -16.18
CA ALA A 38 -4.02 0.71 -16.53
C ALA A 38 -3.78 1.96 -17.38
N VAL A 39 -4.70 2.21 -18.32
CA VAL A 39 -4.70 3.43 -19.13
C VAL A 39 -5.79 4.35 -18.59
N PHE A 40 -5.39 5.57 -18.21
CA PHE A 40 -6.29 6.59 -17.70
C PHE A 40 -6.41 7.69 -18.75
N ARG A 41 -7.56 7.75 -19.42
CA ARG A 41 -7.92 8.82 -20.36
C ARG A 41 -8.91 9.76 -19.69
N ASP A 42 -8.83 11.05 -19.97
CA ASP A 42 -9.78 12.07 -19.51
C ASP A 42 -10.00 12.09 -17.99
N MET A 43 -8.96 11.80 -17.20
CA MET A 43 -9.00 11.81 -15.72
C MET A 43 -7.96 12.76 -15.15
N THR A 44 -8.29 13.43 -14.04
CA THR A 44 -7.31 14.28 -13.34
C THR A 44 -6.34 13.43 -12.52
N ASP A 45 -5.16 13.97 -12.19
CA ASP A 45 -4.18 13.31 -11.31
C ASP A 45 -4.80 12.84 -9.99
N LYS A 46 -5.72 13.64 -9.43
CA LYS A 46 -6.44 13.31 -8.20
C LYS A 46 -7.34 12.10 -8.37
N ASP A 47 -8.06 12.00 -9.50
CA ASP A 47 -8.95 10.88 -9.79
C ASP A 47 -8.16 9.58 -10.04
N ILE A 48 -7.01 9.70 -10.72
CA ILE A 48 -6.10 8.58 -10.95
C ILE A 48 -5.56 8.06 -9.61
N ILE A 49 -5.05 8.94 -8.75
CA ILE A 49 -4.50 8.57 -7.44
C ILE A 49 -5.58 7.93 -6.55
N ASP A 50 -6.78 8.49 -6.51
CA ASP A 50 -7.88 7.93 -5.72
C ASP A 50 -8.30 6.54 -6.25
N LYS A 51 -8.31 6.35 -7.57
CA LYS A 51 -8.59 5.06 -8.19
C LYS A 51 -7.50 4.02 -7.89
N VAL A 52 -6.22 4.41 -7.91
CA VAL A 52 -5.10 3.54 -7.53
C VAL A 52 -5.17 3.15 -6.06
N ILE A 53 -5.45 4.11 -5.17
CA ILE A 53 -5.58 3.88 -3.73
C ILE A 53 -6.78 2.97 -3.43
N LYS A 54 -7.94 3.18 -4.07
CA LYS A 54 -9.11 2.30 -3.92
C LYS A 54 -8.83 0.86 -4.37
N THR A 55 -8.05 0.70 -5.44
CA THR A 55 -7.79 -0.62 -6.04
C THR A 55 -6.73 -1.43 -5.28
N GLY A 56 -5.80 -0.78 -4.58
CA GLY A 56 -4.68 -1.48 -3.92
C GLY A 56 -4.41 -1.12 -2.47
N GLY A 57 -4.80 0.06 -2.00
CA GLY A 57 -4.37 0.64 -0.72
C GLY A 57 -5.51 0.85 0.27
N GLY A 58 -6.41 -0.14 0.42
CA GLY A 58 -7.58 -0.04 1.31
C GLY A 58 -7.26 0.61 2.66
N GLY A 59 -7.85 1.78 2.92
CA GLY A 59 -7.67 2.56 4.15
C GLY A 59 -6.74 3.77 4.04
N LEU A 60 -6.01 3.97 2.94
CA LEU A 60 -5.19 5.17 2.72
C LEU A 60 -6.07 6.37 2.37
N LYS A 61 -5.72 7.55 2.90
CA LYS A 61 -6.41 8.82 2.65
C LYS A 61 -5.46 9.75 1.90
N PHE A 62 -5.87 10.20 0.72
CA PHE A 62 -5.14 11.20 -0.05
C PHE A 62 -5.59 12.61 0.35
N LYS A 63 -4.64 13.52 0.65
CA LYS A 63 -4.95 14.87 1.16
C LYS A 63 -4.86 15.97 0.10
N SER A 64 -3.86 15.95 -0.80
CA SER A 64 -3.71 17.00 -1.83
C SER A 64 -2.66 16.64 -2.89
N THR A 65 -2.90 17.06 -4.13
CA THR A 65 -1.93 17.15 -5.23
C THR A 65 -1.69 18.62 -5.58
N ALA A 66 -0.45 18.99 -5.92
CA ALA A 66 -0.18 20.24 -6.63
C ALA A 66 -0.77 20.13 -8.04
N VAL A 67 -1.40 21.20 -8.55
CA VAL A 67 -2.04 21.19 -9.86
C VAL A 67 -0.96 21.18 -10.95
N THR A 68 -0.63 20.01 -11.47
CA THR A 68 0.12 19.85 -12.71
C THR A 68 -0.86 19.81 -13.88
N LYS A 69 -0.69 20.69 -14.87
CA LYS A 69 -1.51 20.73 -16.09
C LYS A 69 -0.82 19.95 -17.22
N PRO A 70 -1.20 18.69 -17.49
CA PRO A 70 -1.06 18.13 -18.83
C PRO A 70 -2.44 18.00 -19.49
N LYS A 71 -2.62 18.71 -20.62
CA LYS A 71 -3.71 18.47 -21.58
C LYS A 71 -3.25 17.34 -22.50
N HIS A 72 -3.96 16.21 -22.51
CA HIS A 72 -3.93 15.24 -23.60
C HIS A 72 -5.33 14.72 -23.84
#